data_AF-A0A5K1EA43-F1
#
_entry.id   AF-A0A5K1EA43-F1
#
_cell.length_a   1.000
_cell.length_b   1.000
_cell.length_c   1.000
_cell.angle_alpha   90.00
_cell.angle_beta   90.00
_cell.angle_gamma   90.00
#
_symmetry.space_group_name_H-M   'P 1'
#
loop_
_entity.id
_entity.type
_entity.pdbx_description
1 polymer ?
#
loop_
_entity_poly.entity_id
_entity_poly.type
_entity_poly.pdbx_seq_one_letter_code
_entity_poly.pdbx_strand_id
1 'polypeptide(L)' 'LIRQPKWGHLKELHKAIKLSEPALVSADPVVSSLGNFQQ' A
#
# COMPACT_ATOMS: atom_id res chain seq x y z
N LEU A 1 7.87 -22.56 15.66
CA LEU A 1 7.07 -21.35 15.33
C LEU A 1 7.97 -20.40 14.53
N ILE A 2 7.78 -20.26 13.22
CA ILE A 2 8.59 -19.36 12.40
C ILE A 2 8.13 -17.93 12.71
N ARG A 3 8.97 -17.15 13.39
CA ARG A 3 8.73 -15.72 13.63
C ARG A 3 8.86 -15.02 12.28
N GLN A 4 7.74 -14.62 11.68
CA GLN A 4 7.72 -13.71 10.54
C GLN A 4 8.62 -12.50 10.85
N PRO A 5 9.51 -12.07 9.94
CA PRO A 5 10.40 -10.96 10.22
C PRO A 5 9.55 -9.69 10.36
N LYS A 6 9.46 -9.16 11.59
CA LYS A 6 8.75 -7.92 11.93
C LYS A 6 9.11 -6.73 11.02
N TRP A 7 10.26 -6.82 10.34
CA TRP A 7 10.83 -5.81 9.45
C TRP A 7 10.55 -6.04 7.96
N GLY A 8 10.26 -7.27 7.54
CA GLY A 8 10.09 -7.60 6.11
C GLY A 8 8.84 -6.97 5.51
N HIS A 9 7.73 -6.96 6.26
CA HIS A 9 6.47 -6.38 5.81
C HIS A 9 6.56 -4.87 5.58
N LEU A 10 7.20 -4.14 6.51
CA LEU A 10 7.39 -2.70 6.37
C LEU A 10 8.35 -2.36 5.23
N LYS A 11 9.39 -3.18 5.01
CA LYS A 11 10.31 -3.00 3.88
C LYS A 11 9.59 -3.07 2.53
N GLU A 12 8.76 -4.10 2.33
CA GLU A 12 8.01 -4.26 1.09
C GLU A 12 6.92 -3.20 0.95
N LEU A 13 6.28 -2.80 2.05
CA LEU A 13 5.34 -1.67 2.05
C LEU A 13 6.00 -0.36 1.63
N HIS A 14 7.15 -0.01 2.22
CA HIS A 14 7.89 1.21 1.84
C HIS A 14 8.33 1.18 0.37
N LYS A 15 8.73 0.01 -0.13
CA LYS A 15 9.07 -0.16 -1.55
C LYS A 15 7.86 0.09 -2.45
N ALA A 16 6.69 -0.44 -2.11
CA ALA A 16 5.46 -0.19 -2.86
C ALA A 16 5.07 1.29 -2.84
N ILE A 17 5.15 1.95 -1.69
CA ILE A 17 4.88 3.40 -1.57
C ILE A 17 5.84 4.21 -2.43
N LYS A 18 7.14 3.88 -2.42
CA LYS A 18 8.13 4.60 -3.22
C LYS A 18 7.90 4.46 -4.73
N LEU A 19 7.45 3.29 -5.19
CA LEU A 19 7.05 3.09 -6.58
C LEU A 19 5.81 3.93 -6.95
N SER A 20 4.90 4.13 -6.01
CA SER A 20 3.68 4.94 -6.20
C SER A 20 3.88 6.45 -5.99
N GLU A 21 5.02 6.89 -5.46
CA GLU A 21 5.28 8.29 -5.08
C GLU A 21 4.93 9.32 -6.16
N PRO A 22 5.29 9.15 -7.46
CA PRO A 22 4.97 10.15 -8.47
C PRO A 22 3.45 10.38 -8.64
N ALA A 23 2.65 9.32 -8.54
CA ALA A 23 1.20 9.42 -8.63
C ALA A 23 0.60 10.04 -7.36
N LEU A 24 1.14 9.70 -6.19
CA LEU A 24 0.68 10.22 -4.90
C LEU A 24 0.90 11.73 -4.74
N VAL A 25 1.96 12.29 -5.34
CA VAL A 25 2.29 13.72 -5.22
C VAL A 25 1.74 14.59 -6.34
N SER A 26 1.28 13.97 -7.44
CA SER A 26 0.88 14.71 -8.66
C SER A 26 -0.62 14.66 -8.96
N ALA A 27 -1.41 13.92 -8.17
CA ALA A 27 -2.84 13.74 -8.40
C ALA A 27 -3.64 13.65 -7.10
N ASP A 28 -4.89 14.08 -7.15
CA ASP A 28 -5.85 13.87 -6.07
C ASP A 28 -6.41 12.43 -6.11
N PRO A 29 -6.68 11.80 -4.96
CA PRO A 29 -7.24 10.47 -4.93
C PRO A 29 -8.69 10.46 -5.43
N VAL A 30 -9.01 9.52 -6.32
CA VAL A 30 -10.39 9.25 -6.75
C VAL A 30 -10.90 8.02 -6.00
N VAL A 31 -11.93 8.21 -5.18
CA VAL A 31 -12.59 7.11 -4.47
C VAL A 31 -13.64 6.47 -5.37
N SER A 32 -13.49 5.18 -5.63
CA SER A 32 -14.46 4.37 -6.38
C SER A 32 -14.88 3.17 -5.53
N SER A 33 -16.18 2.93 -5.41
CA SER A 33 -16.70 1.77 -4.68
C SER A 33 -16.51 0.50 -5.50
N LEU A 34 -15.88 -0.52 -4.91
CA LEU A 34 -15.74 -1.85 -5.52
C LEU A 34 -16.92 -2.79 -5.21
N GLY A 35 -17.92 -2.30 -4.48
CA GLY A 35 -19.13 -3.04 -4.08
C GLY A 35 -19.21 -3.32 -2.57
N ASN A 36 -20.23 -4.07 -2.17
CA ASN A 36 -20.65 -4.23 -0.77
C ASN A 36 -19.65 -4.99 0.13
N PHE A 37 -18.62 -5.63 -0.45
CA PHE A 37 -17.67 -6.48 0.27
C PHE A 37 -16.26 -5.87 0.40
N GLN A 38 -16.08 -4.59 0.07
CA GLN A 38 -14.82 -3.90 0.32
C GLN A 38 -14.63 -3.68 1.82
N GLN A 39 -13.61 -4.32 2.42
CA GLN A 39 -13.08 -4.01 3.75
C GLN A 39 -11.65 -3.49 3.63
#